data_AF-A0A1I4TL54-F1
#
_entry.id   AF-A0A1I4TL54-F1
#
_cell.length_a   1.000
_cell.length_b   1.000
_cell.length_c   1.000
_cell.angle_alpha   90.00
_cell.angle_beta   90.00
_cell.angle_gamma   90.00
#
_symmetry.space_group_name_H-M   'P 1'
#
loop_
_entity.id
_entity.type
_entity.pdbx_description
1 polymer ?
#
loop_
_entity_poly.entity_id
_entity_poly.type
_entity_poly.pdbx_seq_one_letter_code
_entity_poly.pdbx_strand_id
1 'polypeptide(L)' 'MFANDTDHTGSDSVYTVMSKDCLEVLARGRWNRHGLFSVAEYEVQLSDGETLYRSSCFEAVQHFIVMLTEPCKVAFPG' A
#
# COMPACT_ATOMS: atom_id res chain seq x y z
N MET A 1 11.29 -35.21 0.37
CA MET A 1 10.74 -34.08 1.16
C MET A 1 9.99 -33.22 0.16
N PHE A 2 8.68 -33.39 0.04
CA PHE A 2 7.88 -32.57 -0.86
C PHE A 2 7.67 -31.21 -0.20
N ALA A 3 7.97 -30.14 -0.93
CA ALA A 3 7.75 -28.78 -0.48
C ALA A 3 6.28 -28.62 -0.05
N ASN A 4 6.08 -28.01 1.11
CA ASN A 4 4.80 -27.41 1.47
C ASN A 4 4.54 -26.27 0.48
N ASP A 5 3.96 -26.59 -0.68
CA ASP A 5 3.27 -25.60 -1.51
C ASP A 5 1.95 -25.31 -0.80
N THR A 6 2.01 -24.43 0.21
CA THR A 6 0.81 -23.80 0.75
C THR A 6 0.19 -22.98 -0.36
N ASP A 7 -0.85 -23.55 -0.94
CA ASP A 7 -1.75 -22.99 -1.92
C ASP A 7 -2.41 -21.72 -1.31
N HIS A 8 -1.71 -20.58 -1.37
CA HIS A 8 -2.22 -19.26 -0.95
C HIS A 8 -3.23 -18.67 -1.96
N THR A 9 -3.75 -19.50 -2.85
CA THR A 9 -4.75 -19.11 -3.83
C THR A 9 -6.02 -18.65 -3.11
N GLY A 10 -6.35 -17.37 -3.25
CA GLY A 10 -7.56 -16.78 -2.70
C GLY A 10 -7.50 -16.29 -1.24
N SER A 11 -6.39 -16.46 -0.51
CA SER A 11 -6.23 -15.83 0.81
C SER A 11 -5.94 -14.35 0.67
N ASP A 12 -6.65 -13.52 1.44
CA ASP A 12 -6.31 -12.09 1.55
C ASP A 12 -4.86 -11.97 2.04
N SER A 13 -4.03 -11.37 1.18
CA SER A 13 -2.59 -11.25 1.39
C SER A 13 -2.21 -9.78 1.29
N VAL A 14 -1.15 -9.43 2.01
CA VAL A 14 -0.63 -8.07 2.08
C VAL A 14 0.79 -8.07 1.53
N TYR A 15 1.09 -7.12 0.64
CA TYR A 15 2.40 -6.97 0.02
C TYR A 15 2.88 -5.52 0.13
N THR A 16 4.11 -5.31 0.60
CA THR A 16 4.70 -3.97 0.66
C THR A 16 5.11 -3.50 -0.73
N VAL A 17 4.45 -2.46 -1.23
CA VAL A 17 4.71 -1.83 -2.54
C VAL A 17 5.87 -0.85 -2.46
N MET A 18 5.94 -0.08 -1.37
CA MET A 18 6.96 0.94 -1.15
C MET A 18 7.21 1.08 0.35
N SER A 19 8.47 1.32 0.74
CA SER A 19 8.83 1.74 2.08
C SER A 19 9.84 2.89 1.98
N LYS A 20 9.57 4.00 2.66
CA LYS A 20 10.45 5.17 2.71
C LYS A 20 10.33 5.87 4.06
N ASP A 21 11.47 6.06 4.72
CA ASP A 21 11.54 6.68 6.05
C ASP A 21 10.58 6.01 7.04
N CYS A 22 9.58 6.74 7.54
CA CYS A 22 8.55 6.21 8.44
C CYS A 22 7.26 5.77 7.72
N LEU A 23 7.22 5.77 6.39
CA LEU A 23 6.01 5.56 5.60
C LEU A 23 6.09 4.28 4.76
N GLU A 24 5.06 3.46 4.86
CA GLU A 24 4.90 2.21 4.11
C GLU A 24 3.63 2.25 3.27
N VAL A 25 3.71 1.71 2.06
CA VAL A 25 2.55 1.49 1.18
C VAL A 25 2.35 0.01 1.02
N LEU A 26 1.21 -0.48 1.47
CA LEU A 26 0.80 -1.87 1.39
C LEU A 26 -0.26 -2.04 0.31
N ALA A 27 -0.15 -3.08 -0.50
CA ALA A 27 -1.20 -3.55 -1.39
C ALA A 27 -1.88 -4.76 -0.73
N ARG A 28 -3.19 -4.66 -0.53
CA ARG A 28 -4.05 -5.73 -0.05
C ARG A 28 -4.75 -6.36 -1.25
N GLY A 29 -4.71 -7.68 -1.35
CA GLY A 29 -5.19 -8.36 -2.53
C GLY A 29 -5.18 -9.87 -2.39
N ARG A 30 -5.36 -10.55 -3.52
CA ARG A 30 -5.39 -12.02 -3.58
C ARG A 30 -4.47 -12.53 -4.67
N TRP A 31 -3.78 -13.62 -4.35
CA TRP A 31 -3.09 -14.41 -5.36
C TRP A 31 -4.09 -15.26 -6.13
N ASN A 32 -3.97 -15.25 -7.45
CA ASN A 32 -4.68 -16.20 -8.29
C ASN A 32 -3.86 -17.48 -8.49
N ARG A 33 -4.50 -18.52 -9.03
CA ARG A 33 -3.88 -19.83 -9.31
C ARG A 33 -2.69 -19.80 -10.27
N HIS A 34 -2.47 -18.67 -10.94
CA HIS A 34 -1.36 -18.45 -11.88
C HIS A 34 -0.20 -17.70 -11.22
N GLY A 35 -0.26 -17.43 -9.92
CA GLY A 35 0.76 -16.67 -9.20
C GLY A 35 0.73 -15.17 -9.51
N LEU A 36 -0.38 -14.63 -10.02
CA LEU A 36 -0.56 -13.18 -10.19
C LEU A 36 -1.28 -12.60 -8.98
N PHE A 37 -0.75 -11.50 -8.44
CA PHE A 37 -1.37 -10.77 -7.34
C PHE A 37 -2.36 -9.74 -7.87
N SER A 38 -3.63 -9.88 -7.51
CA SER A 38 -4.69 -8.94 -7.84
C SER A 38 -4.94 -8.02 -6.65
N VAL A 39 -4.57 -6.75 -6.79
CA VAL A 39 -4.75 -5.73 -5.76
C VAL A 39 -6.23 -5.31 -5.68
N ALA A 40 -6.77 -5.26 -4.48
CA ALA A 40 -8.10 -4.74 -4.18
C ALA A 40 -8.04 -3.35 -3.55
N GLU A 41 -7.04 -3.10 -2.71
CA GLU A 41 -6.88 -1.84 -1.98
C GLU A 41 -5.41 -1.56 -1.71
N TYR A 42 -5.05 -0.28 -1.66
CA TYR A 42 -3.77 0.22 -1.19
C TYR A 42 -3.96 0.92 0.15
N GLU A 43 -3.00 0.75 1.04
CA GLU A 43 -2.97 1.34 2.36
C GLU A 43 -1.63 2.05 2.57
N VAL A 44 -1.68 3.29 3.01
CA VAL A 44 -0.52 4.05 3.47
C VAL A 44 -0.52 4.02 4.99
N GLN A 45 0.58 3.56 5.58
CA GLN A 45 0.74 3.48 7.03
C GLN A 45 2.08 4.05 7.48
N LEU A 46 2.15 4.40 8.77
CA LEU A 46 3.40 4.64 9.46
C LEU A 46 4.08 3.31 9.85
N SER A 47 5.39 3.34 10.09
CA SER A 47 6.17 2.16 10.48
C SER A 47 5.76 1.52 11.81
N ASP A 48 5.01 2.22 12.65
CA ASP A 48 4.39 1.68 13.87
C ASP A 48 3.05 0.97 13.61
N GLY A 49 2.59 0.97 12.36
CA GLY A 49 1.35 0.34 11.90
C GLY A 49 0.14 1.27 11.87
N GLU A 50 0.28 2.58 12.16
CA GLU A 50 -0.84 3.51 12.06
C GLU A 50 -1.25 3.76 10.60
N THR A 51 -2.50 3.44 10.25
CA THR A 51 -3.06 3.72 8.93
C THR A 51 -3.33 5.21 8.73
N LEU A 52 -2.71 5.82 7.72
CA LEU A 52 -2.94 7.21 7.34
C LEU A 52 -4.00 7.36 6.25
N TYR A 53 -4.01 6.45 5.27
CA TYR A 53 -4.88 6.55 4.10
C TYR A 53 -5.14 5.19 3.45
N ARG A 54 -6.33 5.00 2.88
CA ARG A 54 -6.69 3.82 2.09
C ARG A 54 -7.41 4.22 0.81
N SER A 55 -7.11 3.53 -0.28
CA SER A 55 -7.77 3.74 -1.57
C SER A 55 -7.62 2.52 -2.46
N SER A 56 -8.63 2.22 -3.28
CA SER A 56 -8.51 1.25 -4.37
C SER A 56 -7.75 1.80 -5.58
N CYS A 57 -7.51 3.12 -5.64
CA CYS A 57 -6.82 3.78 -6.74
C CYS A 57 -5.37 4.11 -6.35
N PHE A 58 -4.41 3.52 -7.06
CA PHE A 58 -2.98 3.76 -6.80
C PHE A 58 -2.57 5.21 -7.06
N GLU A 59 -3.14 5.86 -8.07
CA GLU A 59 -2.87 7.27 -8.38
C GLU A 59 -3.26 8.20 -7.22
N ALA A 60 -4.38 7.91 -6.54
CA ALA A 60 -4.79 8.65 -5.35
C ALA A 60 -3.79 8.49 -4.19
N VAL A 61 -3.21 7.29 -4.02
CA VAL A 61 -2.13 7.06 -3.03
C VAL A 61 -0.88 7.85 -3.39
N GLN A 62 -0.49 7.89 -4.67
CA GLN A 62 0.65 8.69 -5.12
C GLN A 62 0.43 10.17 -4.82
N HIS A 63 -0.75 10.72 -5.15
CA HIS A 63 -1.09 12.10 -4.82
C HIS A 63 -1.07 12.38 -3.32
N PHE A 64 -1.58 11.45 -2.51
CA PHE A 64 -1.54 11.57 -1.04
C PHE A 64 -0.10 11.68 -0.52
N ILE A 65 0.81 10.81 -1.00
CA ILE A 65 2.22 10.84 -0.60
C ILE A 65 2.91 12.14 -1.03
N VAL A 66 2.60 12.63 -2.23
CA VAL A 66 3.10 13.93 -2.69
C VAL A 66 2.62 15.06 -1.77
N MET A 67 1.33 15.10 -1.41
CA MET A 67 0.80 16.11 -0.49
C MET A 67 1.44 16.07 0.90
N LEU A 68 1.84 14.88 1.39
CA LEU A 68 2.55 14.76 2.67
C LEU A 68 3.99 15.25 2.62
N THR A 69 4.63 15.16 1.45
CA THR A 69 6.08 15.43 1.30
C THR A 69 6.38 16.78 0.68
N GLU A 70 5.41 17.39 -0.01
CA GLU A 70 5.55 18.76 -0.50
C GLU A 70 5.30 19.77 0.62
N PRO A 71 6.17 20.77 0.80
CA PRO A 71 5.94 21.83 1.77
C PRO A 71 4.67 22.58 1.37
N CYS A 72 3.67 22.55 2.27
CA CYS A 72 2.44 23.29 2.10
C CYS A 72 2.80 24.78 1.97
N LYS A 73 2.76 25.33 0.74
CA LYS A 73 2.86 26.77 0.52
C LYS A 73 1.56 27.41 0.97
N VAL A 74 1.38 27.51 2.28
CA VAL A 74 0.28 28.29 2.86
C VAL A 74 0.58 29.75 2.54
N ALA A 75 -0.04 30.26 1.48
CA ALA A 75 -0.06 31.68 1.21
C ALA A 75 -1.02 32.30 2.24
N PHE A 76 -0.46 32.91 3.29
CA PHE A 76 -1.24 33.78 4.15
C PHE A 76 -1.56 35.05 3.36
N PRO A 77 -2.83 35.47 3.25
CA PRO A 77 -3.14 36.79 2.71
C PRO A 77 -2.49 37.85 3.62
N GLY A 78 -1.67 38.71 3.00
CA GLY A 78 -1.06 39.87 3.64
C GLY A 78 -2.00 41.07 3.71
#